data_AF-A0A528AYY4-F1
#
_entry.id   AF-A0A528AYY4-F1
#
_cell.length_a   1.000
_cell.length_b   1.000
_cell.length_c   1.000
_cell.angle_alpha   90.00
_cell.angle_beta   90.00
_cell.angle_gamma   90.00
#
_symmetry.space_group_name_H-M   'P 1'
#
loop_
_entity.id
_entity.type
_entity.pdbx_description
1 polymer ?
#
loop_
_entity_poly.entity_id
_entity_poly.type
_entity_poly.pdbx_seq_one_letter_code
_entity_poly.pdbx_strand_id
1 'polypeptide(L)'
;MGNRKSSGESRPPPLYNLGSTGLAEAILQTMDQPLLVLRYDLTVEEANSAFYRLFKVDTEETRGRLLYELGNGQWNIPELRRLLEEILPQQSVVEHYRLEHKFPE
;
A
#
# COMPACT_ATOMS: atom_id res chain seq x y z
N MET A 1 -26.04 -16.34 43.84
CA MET A 1 -24.90 -16.67 42.96
C MET A 1 -25.44 -16.77 41.53
N GLY A 2 -25.29 -15.76 40.67
CA GLY A 2 -24.07 -15.48 39.87
C GLY A 2 -24.02 -16.46 38.68
N ASN A 3 -24.10 -16.11 37.40
CA ASN A 3 -23.59 -14.92 36.71
C ASN A 3 -24.35 -14.66 35.40
N ARG A 4 -24.49 -13.37 35.07
CA ARG A 4 -24.86 -12.87 33.75
C ARG A 4 -23.71 -13.15 32.79
N LYS A 5 -23.95 -13.80 31.65
CA LYS A 5 -23.05 -13.66 30.50
C LYS A 5 -23.52 -12.47 29.68
N SER A 6 -22.66 -11.45 29.69
CA SER A 6 -22.76 -10.24 28.88
C SER A 6 -22.75 -10.62 27.40
N SER A 7 -23.81 -10.23 26.69
CA SER A 7 -23.75 -10.03 25.25
C SER A 7 -22.64 -9.02 24.96
N GLY A 8 -21.57 -9.46 24.31
CA GLY A 8 -20.56 -8.58 23.77
C GLY A 8 -21.07 -8.07 22.44
N GLU A 9 -21.62 -6.85 22.45
CA GLU A 9 -21.96 -6.14 21.22
C GLU A 9 -20.65 -5.92 20.45
N SER A 10 -20.45 -6.67 19.36
CA SER A 10 -19.38 -6.39 18.40
C SER A 10 -19.70 -5.04 17.77
N ARG A 11 -19.12 -3.99 18.34
CA ARG A 11 -19.22 -2.63 17.80
C ARG A 11 -18.80 -2.70 16.33
N PRO A 12 -19.68 -2.35 15.37
CA PRO A 12 -19.27 -2.32 13.97
C PRO A 12 -18.08 -1.36 13.85
N PRO A 13 -17.08 -1.66 13.00
CA PRO A 13 -15.97 -0.75 12.78
C PRO A 13 -16.55 0.63 12.42
N PRO A 14 -15.94 1.73 12.92
CA PRO A 14 -16.48 3.06 12.72
C PRO A 14 -16.74 3.29 11.23
N LEU A 15 -17.97 3.68 10.91
CA LEU A 15 -18.38 3.96 9.55
C LEU A 15 -17.41 5.00 8.97
N TYR A 16 -16.71 4.62 7.91
CA TYR A 16 -15.75 5.47 7.19
C TYR A 16 -16.34 6.86 7.01
N ASN A 17 -15.61 7.88 7.42
CA ASN A 17 -15.98 9.28 7.18
C ASN A 17 -16.04 9.47 5.66
N LEU A 18 -17.25 9.45 5.08
CA LEU A 18 -17.49 9.34 3.65
C LEU A 18 -17.27 10.69 2.92
N GLY A 19 -16.12 11.32 3.15
CA GLY A 19 -15.50 12.22 2.18
C GLY A 19 -14.78 11.40 1.10
N SER A 20 -14.33 12.06 0.03
CA SER A 20 -13.55 11.43 -1.04
C SER A 20 -12.33 10.65 -0.52
N THR A 21 -11.70 11.11 0.57
CA THR A 21 -10.54 10.47 1.20
C THR A 21 -10.89 9.17 1.94
N GLY A 22 -12.03 9.10 2.63
CA GLY A 22 -12.41 7.92 3.42
C GLY A 22 -12.82 6.72 2.57
N LEU A 23 -13.37 6.97 1.37
CA LEU A 23 -13.66 5.90 0.41
C LEU A 23 -12.38 5.29 -0.16
N ALA A 24 -11.40 6.11 -0.54
CA ALA A 24 -10.12 5.62 -1.03
C ALA A 24 -9.40 4.74 0.01
N GLU A 25 -9.42 5.15 1.27
CA GLU A 25 -8.85 4.38 2.38
C GLU A 25 -9.58 3.05 2.59
N ALA A 26 -10.91 3.04 2.57
CA ALA A 26 -11.72 1.83 2.69
C ALA A 26 -11.45 0.82 1.56
N ILE A 27 -11.31 1.32 0.33
CA ILE A 27 -10.98 0.51 -0.84
C ILE A 27 -9.60 -0.12 -0.66
N LEU A 28 -8.58 0.68 -0.29
CA LEU A 28 -7.23 0.18 -0.04
C LEU A 28 -7.22 -0.92 1.03
N GLN A 29 -7.96 -0.74 2.14
CA GLN A 29 -7.99 -1.68 3.25
C GLN A 29 -8.63 -3.03 2.91
N THR A 30 -9.60 -3.05 1.98
CA THR A 30 -10.32 -4.27 1.59
C THR A 30 -9.68 -5.01 0.42
N MET A 31 -8.70 -4.40 -0.27
CA MET A 31 -7.97 -5.04 -1.36
C MET A 31 -6.94 -6.05 -0.83
N ASP A 32 -7.05 -7.29 -1.30
CA ASP A 32 -6.06 -8.35 -1.04
C ASP A 32 -4.86 -8.31 -1.99
N GLN A 33 -4.90 -7.47 -3.02
CA GLN A 33 -3.75 -7.21 -3.89
C GLN A 33 -2.84 -6.14 -3.26
N PRO A 34 -1.53 -6.38 -3.12
CA PRO A 34 -0.57 -5.37 -2.66
C PRO A 34 -0.65 -4.10 -3.50
N LEU A 35 -0.79 -2.95 -2.85
CA LEU A 35 -0.87 -1.65 -3.49
C LEU A 35 -0.07 -0.62 -2.71
N LEU A 36 0.64 0.22 -3.45
CA LEU A 36 1.46 1.31 -2.94
C LEU A 36 1.14 2.61 -3.71
N VAL A 37 0.91 3.68 -2.96
CA VAL A 37 0.61 5.03 -3.46
C VAL A 37 1.86 5.88 -3.29
N LEU A 38 2.26 6.55 -4.38
CA LEU A 38 3.46 7.39 -4.42
C LEU A 38 3.07 8.86 -4.59
N ARG A 39 3.82 9.74 -3.94
CA ARG A 39 3.88 11.16 -4.31
C ARG A 39 4.65 11.34 -5.62
N TYR A 40 4.55 12.54 -6.20
CA TYR A 40 5.21 12.90 -7.45
C TYR A 40 6.75 12.76 -7.40
N ASP A 41 7.34 12.78 -6.20
CA ASP A 41 8.77 12.60 -5.95
C ASP A 41 9.17 11.13 -5.69
N LEU A 42 8.25 10.19 -5.98
CA LEU A 42 8.41 8.75 -5.77
C LEU A 42 8.59 8.36 -4.29
N THR A 43 8.21 9.24 -3.36
CA THR A 43 8.12 8.88 -1.95
C THR A 43 6.80 8.19 -1.66
N VAL A 44 6.81 7.20 -0.76
CA VAL A 44 5.60 6.48 -0.39
C VAL A 44 4.66 7.39 0.40
N GLU A 45 3.44 7.55 -0.10
CA GLU A 45 2.35 8.22 0.60
C GLU A 45 1.58 7.21 1.45
N GLU A 46 1.14 6.11 0.83
CA GLU A 46 0.34 5.07 1.47
C GLU A 46 0.68 3.68 0.92
N ALA A 47 0.44 2.66 1.72
CA ALA A 47 0.45 1.27 1.27
C ALA A 47 -0.66 0.50 2.00
N ASN A 48 -1.26 -0.47 1.31
CA ASN A 48 -2.34 -1.25 1.90
C ASN A 48 -1.85 -2.41 2.77
N SER A 49 -2.77 -3.01 3.52
CA SER A 49 -2.45 -4.13 4.42
C SER A 49 -1.85 -5.34 3.70
N ALA A 50 -2.24 -5.60 2.44
CA ALA A 50 -1.71 -6.69 1.63
C ALA A 50 -0.23 -6.49 1.28
N PHE A 51 0.20 -5.24 1.02
CA PHE A 51 1.60 -4.91 0.76
C PHE A 51 2.49 -5.25 1.94
N TYR A 52 2.15 -4.77 3.13
CA TYR A 52 2.91 -5.05 4.35
C TYR A 52 3.01 -6.55 4.65
N ARG A 53 1.91 -7.30 4.46
CA ARG A 53 1.90 -8.76 4.65
C ARG A 53 2.79 -9.50 3.66
N LEU A 54 2.74 -9.14 2.37
CA LEU A 54 3.48 -9.85 1.33
C LEU A 54 4.99 -9.59 1.45
N PHE A 55 5.37 -8.33 1.61
CA PHE A 55 6.78 -7.91 1.64
C PHE A 55 7.39 -7.93 3.05
N LYS A 56 6.59 -8.19 4.09
CA LYS A 56 7.02 -8.27 5.50
C LYS A 56 7.78 -7.03 5.96
N VAL A 57 7.28 -5.85 5.58
CA VAL A 57 7.81 -4.54 5.97
C VAL A 57 6.81 -3.83 6.89
N ASP A 58 7.32 -2.98 7.77
CA ASP A 58 6.48 -2.17 8.66
C ASP A 58 6.21 -0.77 8.08
N THR A 59 5.14 -0.14 8.55
CA THR A 59 4.70 1.20 8.10
C THR A 59 5.80 2.26 8.29
N GLU A 60 6.51 2.25 9.41
CA GLU A 60 7.56 3.23 9.75
C GLU A 60 8.78 3.12 8.82
N GLU A 61 9.02 1.94 8.27
CA GLU A 61 10.12 1.68 7.32
C GLU A 61 9.69 1.93 5.88
N THR A 62 8.39 2.15 5.64
CA THR A 62 7.81 2.26 4.30
C THR A 62 7.31 3.67 4.00
N ARG A 63 6.42 4.22 4.83
CA ARG A 63 5.79 5.52 4.58
C ARG A 63 6.82 6.65 4.65
N GLY A 64 6.74 7.59 3.72
CA GLY A 64 7.64 8.74 3.66
C GLY A 64 9.04 8.42 3.13
N ARG A 65 9.34 7.15 2.81
CA ARG A 65 10.62 6.75 2.19
C ARG A 65 10.55 6.84 0.68
N LEU A 66 11.70 7.01 0.04
CA LEU A 66 11.80 6.86 -1.40
C LEU A 66 11.57 5.39 -1.78
N LEU A 67 10.78 5.12 -2.81
CA LEU A 67 10.49 3.75 -3.26
C LEU A 67 11.76 2.90 -3.40
N TYR A 68 12.82 3.47 -3.95
CA TYR A 68 14.07 2.75 -4.23
C TYR A 68 14.90 2.41 -2.99
N GLU A 69 14.54 2.92 -1.81
CA GLU A 69 15.21 2.60 -0.55
C GLU A 69 14.50 1.45 0.18
N LEU A 70 13.28 1.10 -0.24
CA LEU A 70 12.48 0.08 0.42
C LEU A 70 13.12 -1.30 0.34
N GLY A 71 12.98 -2.07 1.42
CA GLY A 71 13.47 -3.45 1.51
C GLY A 71 14.97 -3.55 1.26
N ASN A 72 15.77 -2.61 1.77
CA ASN A 72 17.22 -2.55 1.50
C ASN A 72 17.54 -2.42 0.00
N GLY A 73 16.76 -1.61 -0.72
CA GLY A 73 16.97 -1.33 -2.14
C GLY A 73 16.43 -2.39 -3.11
N GLN A 74 15.61 -3.34 -2.65
CA GLN A 74 15.01 -4.37 -3.50
C GLN A 74 14.11 -3.78 -4.61
N TRP A 75 13.52 -2.62 -4.35
CA TRP A 75 12.68 -1.90 -5.33
C TRP A 75 13.48 -1.00 -6.27
N ASN A 76 14.80 -0.94 -6.12
CA ASN A 76 15.71 -0.26 -7.04
C ASN A 76 15.92 -1.07 -8.34
N ILE A 77 14.82 -1.42 -9.00
CA ILE A 77 14.81 -2.28 -10.18
C ILE A 77 14.97 -1.38 -11.42
N PRO A 78 15.98 -1.61 -12.29
CA PRO A 78 16.22 -0.75 -13.44
C PRO A 78 15.00 -0.56 -14.35
N GLU A 79 14.22 -1.62 -14.57
CA GLU A 79 12.99 -1.56 -15.38
C GLU A 79 11.89 -0.75 -14.69
N LEU A 80 11.77 -0.85 -13.36
CA LEU A 80 10.80 -0.05 -12.60
C LEU A 80 11.16 1.44 -12.62
N ARG A 81 12.45 1.77 -12.51
CA ARG A 81 12.93 3.15 -12.66
C ARG A 81 12.58 3.72 -14.01
N ARG A 82 12.87 2.97 -15.07
CA ARG A 82 12.54 3.39 -16.44
C ARG A 82 11.05 3.67 -16.59
N LEU A 83 10.21 2.79 -16.05
CA LEU A 83 8.76 2.99 -16.06
C LEU A 83 8.36 4.30 -15.36
N LEU A 84 8.85 4.54 -14.15
CA LEU A 84 8.43 5.67 -13.31
C LEU A 84 9.07 7.01 -13.72
N GLU A 85 10.31 7.00 -14.20
CA GLU A 85 11.11 8.21 -14.48
C GLU A 85 11.11 8.61 -15.96
N GLU A 86 10.94 7.66 -16.89
CA GLU A 86 10.98 7.95 -18.32
C GLU A 86 9.60 7.84 -18.97
N ILE A 87 8.85 6.76 -18.70
CA ILE A 87 7.61 6.44 -19.41
C ILE A 87 6.42 7.19 -18.80
N LEU A 88 6.21 7.05 -17.48
CA LEU A 88 5.09 7.68 -16.78
C LEU A 88 5.07 9.21 -16.92
N PRO A 89 6.19 9.95 -16.92
CA PRO A 89 6.13 11.40 -17.14
C PRO A 89 5.65 11.80 -18.54
N GLN A 90 5.79 10.91 -19.53
CA GLN A 90 5.31 11.12 -20.90
C GLN A 90 3.86 10.66 -21.08
N GLN A 91 3.31 9.87 -20.15
CA GLN A 91 2.00 9.26 -20.22
C GLN A 91 1.25 9.44 -18.91
N SER A 92 0.09 10.10 -18.91
CA SER A 92 -0.65 10.34 -17.67
C SER A 92 -1.06 9.07 -16.92
N VAL A 93 -1.18 7.94 -17.62
CA VAL A 93 -1.51 6.62 -17.06
C VAL A 93 -0.76 5.54 -17.83
N VAL A 94 -0.23 4.54 -17.13
CA VAL A 94 0.30 3.30 -17.71
C VAL A 94 -0.51 2.13 -17.20
N GLU A 95 -1.06 1.31 -18.11
CA GLU A 95 -1.86 0.13 -17.78
C GLU A 95 -1.23 -1.13 -18.36
N HIS A 96 -1.47 -2.28 -17.72
CA HIS A 96 -1.01 -3.60 -18.17
C HIS A 96 0.50 -3.75 -18.38
N TYR A 97 1.33 -2.87 -17.79
CA TYR A 97 2.78 -3.01 -17.80
C TYR A 97 3.20 -4.14 -16.85
N ARG A 98 3.80 -5.19 -17.39
CA ARG A 98 4.30 -6.32 -16.61
C ARG A 98 5.77 -6.13 -16.32
N LEU A 99 6.12 -6.18 -15.03
CA LEU A 99 7.50 -6.24 -14.55
C LEU A 99 7.66 -7.53 -13.74
N GLU A 100 8.72 -8.28 -14.03
CA GLU A 100 9.05 -9.50 -13.29
C GLU A 100 10.32 -9.28 -12.47
N HIS A 101 10.23 -9.46 -11.16
CA HIS A 101 11.36 -9.36 -10.25
C HIS A 101 11.32 -10.47 -9.21
N LYS A 102 12.47 -11.06 -8.91
CA LYS A 102 12.62 -12.03 -7.84
C LYS A 102 13.13 -11.32 -6.60
N PHE A 103 12.25 -11.13 -5.63
CA PHE A 103 12.63 -10.64 -4.33
C PHE A 103 13.39 -11.73 -3.55
N PRO A 104 14.47 -11.39 -2.82
CA PRO A 104 15.13 -12.32 -1.92
C PRO A 104 14.21 -12.70 -0.74
N GLU A 105 14.45 -13.88 -0.14
CA GLU A 105 13.68 -14.41 1.01
C GLU A 105 14.03 -13.76 2.35
#